data_AF-X0XGU3-F1
#
_entry.id   AF-X0XGU3-F1
#
_cell.length_a   1.000
_cell.length_b   1.000
_cell.length_c   1.000
_cell.angle_alpha   90.00
_cell.angle_beta   90.00
_cell.angle_gamma   90.00
#
_symmetry.space_group_name_H-M   'P 1'
#
loop_
_entity.id
_entity.type
_entity.pdbx_description
1 polymer ?
#
loop_
_entity_poly.entity_id
_entity_poly.type
_entity_poly.pdbx_seq_one_letter_code
_entity_poly.pdbx_strand_id
1 'polypeptide(L)'
;NRFEISPDLQPTLGDWSNYPMTVARRLARNFPPALRGASMAFASDLPAASGMSSSSAMMIATYLSLAAINELNRREEYRREIDSPQSLAGYLATVENGQSFGTLTGDKGVGTFGGSEDHTAILSCRPGRLSQYSFCPVRFERFVNVPKGYVFAIAFSGVVAAKTGEALEKYNRASGLAGRAAQAWREATGRDDPHLAAVFGSSADAVELMRKVLSKATAGEGDFTPEQLWRRFEHYFRESEEIIPAAG
;
A
#
# COMPACT_ATOMS: atom_id res chain seq x y z
N ASN A 1 25.99 6.99 3.06
CA ASN A 1 25.24 7.54 1.91
C ASN A 1 24.80 8.96 2.23
N ARG A 2 25.24 9.95 1.45
CA ARG A 2 24.79 11.36 1.51
C ARG A 2 24.16 11.72 0.18
N PHE A 3 23.00 12.37 0.19
CA PHE A 3 22.31 12.81 -1.02
C PHE A 3 21.61 14.15 -0.78
N GLU A 4 21.33 14.89 -1.85
CA GLU A 4 20.59 16.14 -1.82
C GLU A 4 19.09 15.88 -1.93
N ILE A 5 18.28 16.58 -1.14
CA ILE A 5 16.83 16.53 -1.26
C ILE A 5 16.43 17.39 -2.46
N SER A 6 15.96 16.75 -3.52
CA SER A 6 15.55 17.40 -4.75
C SER A 6 14.40 16.62 -5.39
N PRO A 7 13.47 17.28 -6.09
CA PRO A 7 12.50 16.57 -6.92
C PRO A 7 13.16 15.64 -7.93
N ASP A 8 14.38 15.96 -8.40
CA ASP A 8 15.09 15.21 -9.43
C ASP A 8 16.08 14.17 -8.89
N LEU A 9 16.15 14.00 -7.56
CA LEU A 9 16.95 12.97 -6.88
C LEU A 9 16.67 11.58 -7.47
N GLN A 10 17.68 10.84 -7.91
CA GLN A 10 17.49 9.49 -8.48
C GLN A 10 17.75 8.41 -7.42
N PRO A 11 16.72 7.70 -6.91
CA PRO A 11 16.91 6.64 -5.93
C PRO A 11 17.78 5.50 -6.48
N THR A 12 18.66 4.95 -5.63
CA THR A 12 19.56 3.86 -6.02
C THR A 12 18.86 2.51 -5.90
N LEU A 13 18.32 2.00 -7.02
CA LEU A 13 17.66 0.70 -7.06
C LEU A 13 18.59 -0.43 -6.59
N GLY A 14 18.04 -1.37 -5.81
CA GLY A 14 18.79 -2.49 -5.26
C GLY A 14 19.64 -2.18 -4.01
N ASP A 15 19.75 -0.90 -3.63
CA ASP A 15 20.39 -0.47 -2.37
C ASP A 15 19.35 -0.05 -1.33
N TRP A 16 19.67 -0.20 -0.05
CA TRP A 16 18.79 0.21 1.04
C TRP A 16 18.49 1.72 1.04
N SER A 17 19.37 2.55 0.46
CA SER A 17 19.13 3.99 0.34
C SER A 17 17.99 4.34 -0.62
N ASN A 18 17.52 3.40 -1.46
CA ASN A 18 16.32 3.58 -2.28
C ASN A 18 15.13 4.10 -1.46
N TYR A 19 14.91 3.52 -0.27
CA TYR A 19 13.78 3.86 0.59
C TYR A 19 13.82 5.32 1.10
N PRO A 20 14.88 5.78 1.81
CA PRO A 20 14.94 7.18 2.24
C PRO A 20 15.06 8.17 1.07
N MET A 21 15.71 7.81 -0.03
CA MET A 21 15.79 8.66 -1.23
C MET A 21 14.41 8.86 -1.88
N THR A 22 13.61 7.79 -1.98
CA THR A 22 12.24 7.86 -2.51
C THR A 22 11.36 8.77 -1.64
N VAL A 23 11.46 8.67 -0.31
CA VAL A 23 10.75 9.57 0.61
C VAL A 23 11.20 11.02 0.40
N ALA A 24 12.50 11.29 0.40
CA ALA A 24 13.03 12.65 0.24
C ALA A 24 12.63 13.27 -1.11
N ARG A 25 12.75 12.52 -2.20
CA ARG A 25 12.33 12.93 -3.55
C ARG A 25 10.85 13.28 -3.57
N ARG A 26 10.01 12.42 -2.99
CA ARG A 26 8.56 12.59 -2.99
C ARG A 26 8.13 13.81 -2.18
N LEU A 27 8.74 14.02 -1.00
CA LEU A 27 8.48 15.21 -0.18
C LEU A 27 8.91 16.50 -0.91
N ALA A 28 10.04 16.49 -1.60
CA ALA A 28 10.50 17.65 -2.36
C ALA A 28 9.53 18.05 -3.50
N ARG A 29 8.83 17.06 -4.09
CA ARG A 29 7.80 17.32 -5.11
C ARG A 29 6.48 17.78 -4.51
N ASN A 30 6.04 17.17 -3.41
CA ASN A 30 4.72 17.44 -2.83
C ASN A 30 4.69 18.71 -1.97
N PHE A 31 5.82 19.14 -1.39
CA PHE A 31 5.89 20.22 -0.43
C PHE A 31 6.97 21.28 -0.76
N PRO A 32 6.89 21.98 -1.91
CA PRO A 32 7.75 23.12 -2.18
C PRO A 32 7.55 24.24 -1.13
N PRO A 33 8.53 25.13 -0.89
CA PRO A 33 9.87 25.22 -1.51
C PRO A 33 10.86 24.18 -0.92
N ALA A 34 12.15 24.32 -1.23
CA ALA A 34 13.20 23.39 -0.84
C ALA A 34 13.17 23.03 0.67
N LEU A 35 13.33 21.75 0.95
CA LEU A 35 13.28 21.19 2.31
C LEU A 35 14.66 21.25 2.97
N ARG A 36 14.67 21.50 4.28
CA ARG A 36 15.83 21.33 5.14
C ARG A 36 16.16 19.84 5.28
N GLY A 37 17.42 19.49 5.02
CA GLY A 37 17.95 18.14 5.21
C GLY A 37 18.20 17.77 6.68
N ALA A 38 18.57 16.50 6.89
CA ALA A 38 18.86 15.94 8.22
C ALA A 38 20.02 14.92 8.16
N SER A 39 20.67 14.70 9.29
CA SER A 39 21.55 13.54 9.49
C SER A 39 20.77 12.47 10.24
N MET A 40 20.72 11.25 9.70
CA MET A 40 19.94 10.16 10.25
C MET A 40 20.81 8.92 10.46
N ALA A 41 20.60 8.25 11.59
CA ALA A 41 21.17 6.93 11.87
C ALA A 41 20.00 5.96 12.12
N PHE A 42 20.05 4.78 11.48
CA PHE A 42 19.03 3.76 11.61
C PHE A 42 19.58 2.57 12.40
N ALA A 43 18.78 2.08 13.34
CA ALA A 43 18.98 0.83 14.05
C ALA A 43 17.67 0.05 14.01
N SER A 44 17.74 -1.26 13.75
CA SER A 44 16.57 -2.12 13.60
C SER A 44 16.90 -3.52 14.09
N ASP A 45 16.00 -4.07 14.90
CA ASP A 45 15.96 -5.47 15.31
C ASP A 45 14.94 -6.28 14.48
N LEU A 46 14.20 -5.63 13.57
CA LEU A 46 13.34 -6.31 12.61
C LEU A 46 14.19 -7.18 11.67
N PRO A 47 13.85 -8.47 11.49
CA PRO A 47 14.57 -9.32 10.56
C PRO A 47 14.46 -8.77 9.13
N ALA A 48 15.59 -8.50 8.49
CA ALA A 48 15.61 -7.95 7.14
C ALA A 48 15.01 -8.95 6.14
N ALA A 49 14.24 -8.43 5.17
CA ALA A 49 13.66 -9.23 4.07
C ALA A 49 12.89 -10.47 4.54
N SER A 50 12.12 -10.33 5.62
CA SER A 50 11.37 -11.42 6.26
C SER A 50 9.85 -11.32 6.11
N GLY A 51 9.37 -10.33 5.36
CA GLY A 51 7.94 -9.99 5.30
C GLY A 51 7.46 -9.11 6.47
N MET A 52 8.34 -8.70 7.39
CA MET A 52 8.01 -7.87 8.56
C MET A 52 8.05 -6.35 8.30
N SER A 53 7.75 -5.91 7.07
CA SER A 53 7.58 -4.49 6.74
C SER A 53 8.76 -3.55 7.08
N SER A 54 9.98 -4.07 7.16
CA SER A 54 11.18 -3.29 7.51
C SER A 54 11.44 -2.12 6.55
N SER A 55 11.06 -2.28 5.27
CA SER A 55 11.12 -1.21 4.27
C SER A 55 10.20 -0.04 4.62
N SER A 56 8.93 -0.34 4.91
CA SER A 56 7.92 0.67 5.22
C SER A 56 8.24 1.35 6.56
N ALA A 57 8.75 0.61 7.55
CA ALA A 57 9.25 1.19 8.81
C ALA A 57 10.37 2.22 8.58
N MET A 58 11.35 1.91 7.72
CA MET A 58 12.43 2.85 7.38
C MET A 58 11.90 4.07 6.61
N MET A 59 10.96 3.89 5.68
CA MET A 59 10.32 5.00 4.95
C MET A 59 9.55 5.91 5.91
N ILE A 60 8.76 5.33 6.82
CA ILE A 60 8.01 6.07 7.85
C ILE A 60 8.96 6.85 8.75
N ALA A 61 10.03 6.22 9.26
CA ALA A 61 11.01 6.88 10.12
C ALA A 61 11.71 8.06 9.40
N THR A 62 12.07 7.86 8.13
CA THR A 62 12.65 8.93 7.29
C THR A 62 11.66 10.07 7.12
N TYR A 63 10.41 9.75 6.79
CA TYR A 63 9.33 10.71 6.61
C TYR A 63 9.10 11.52 7.89
N LEU A 64 8.89 10.86 9.03
CA LEU A 64 8.59 11.54 10.30
C LEU A 64 9.71 12.51 10.67
N SER A 65 10.96 12.12 10.44
CA SER A 65 12.14 12.97 10.68
C SER A 65 12.15 14.21 9.78
N LEU A 66 11.97 14.04 8.47
CA LEU A 66 11.94 15.17 7.53
C LEU A 66 10.70 16.06 7.74
N ALA A 67 9.54 15.45 8.01
CA ALA A 67 8.29 16.13 8.22
C ALA A 67 8.33 17.03 9.47
N ALA A 68 8.92 16.53 10.56
CA ALA A 68 9.10 17.29 11.79
C ALA A 68 10.05 18.48 11.60
N ILE A 69 11.22 18.26 10.97
CA ILE A 69 12.23 19.31 10.74
C ILE A 69 11.70 20.43 9.83
N ASN A 70 10.82 20.08 8.89
CA ASN A 70 10.25 21.00 7.90
C ASN A 70 8.84 21.51 8.25
N GLU A 71 8.34 21.14 9.44
CA GLU A 71 7.02 21.49 9.97
C GLU A 71 5.89 21.25 8.96
N LEU A 72 5.93 20.12 8.24
CA LEU A 72 5.01 19.88 7.13
C LEU A 72 3.55 19.91 7.57
N ASN A 73 3.24 19.48 8.79
CA ASN A 73 1.90 19.52 9.37
C ASN A 73 1.31 20.94 9.55
N ARG A 74 2.13 22.00 9.42
CA ARG A 74 1.67 23.39 9.44
C ARG A 74 1.34 23.93 8.06
N ARG A 75 1.74 23.24 7.00
CA ARG A 75 1.52 23.68 5.61
C ARG A 75 0.10 23.37 5.15
N GLU A 76 -0.45 24.24 4.32
CA GLU A 76 -1.84 24.14 3.88
C GLU A 76 -2.08 22.90 3.01
N GLU A 77 -1.18 22.65 2.06
CA GLU A 77 -1.22 21.51 1.16
C GLU A 77 -1.15 20.17 1.92
N TYR A 78 -0.46 20.13 3.06
CA TYR A 78 -0.43 18.97 3.94
C TYR A 78 -1.76 18.79 4.64
N ARG A 79 -2.25 19.83 5.32
CA ARG A 79 -3.45 19.77 6.16
C ARG A 79 -4.72 19.47 5.36
N ARG A 80 -4.73 19.81 4.07
CA ARG A 80 -5.83 19.49 3.16
C ARG A 80 -6.00 17.98 2.95
N GLU A 81 -4.90 17.23 2.94
CA GLU A 81 -4.90 15.82 2.52
C GLU A 81 -4.59 14.87 3.67
N ILE A 82 -3.80 15.32 4.65
CA ILE A 82 -3.26 14.49 5.72
C ILE A 82 -3.67 15.10 7.07
N ASP A 83 -4.76 14.57 7.63
CA ASP A 83 -5.37 15.05 8.89
C ASP A 83 -5.38 13.99 10.02
N SER A 84 -5.01 12.75 9.70
CA SER A 84 -5.12 11.61 10.60
C SER A 84 -4.00 10.58 10.35
N PRO A 85 -3.74 9.67 11.31
CA PRO A 85 -2.83 8.55 11.09
C PRO A 85 -3.23 7.68 9.88
N GLN A 86 -4.54 7.58 9.60
CA GLN A 86 -5.09 6.80 8.48
C GLN A 86 -4.79 7.47 7.13
N SER A 87 -5.04 8.78 7.02
CA SER A 87 -4.69 9.53 5.81
C SER A 87 -3.16 9.54 5.61
N LEU A 88 -2.39 9.63 6.69
CA LEU A 88 -0.92 9.52 6.63
C LEU A 88 -0.47 8.15 6.12
N ALA A 89 -1.05 7.06 6.63
CA ALA A 89 -0.76 5.71 6.17
C ALA A 89 -1.08 5.54 4.68
N GLY A 90 -2.22 6.08 4.23
CA GLY A 90 -2.59 6.15 2.82
C GLY A 90 -1.55 6.91 2.00
N TYR A 91 -1.19 8.13 2.41
CA TYR A 91 -0.17 8.95 1.75
C TYR A 91 1.16 8.20 1.62
N LEU A 92 1.69 7.62 2.71
CA LEU A 92 2.97 6.93 2.69
C LEU A 92 2.96 5.67 1.83
N ALA A 93 1.84 4.95 1.77
CA ALA A 93 1.69 3.86 0.81
C ALA A 93 1.80 4.36 -0.65
N THR A 94 1.28 5.55 -0.95
CA THR A 94 1.46 6.16 -2.29
C THR A 94 2.88 6.66 -2.56
N VAL A 95 3.66 6.95 -1.51
CA VAL A 95 5.10 7.20 -1.62
C VAL A 95 5.84 5.90 -1.97
N GLU A 96 5.44 4.77 -1.38
CA GLU A 96 6.04 3.46 -1.66
C GLU A 96 5.64 2.92 -3.06
N ASN A 97 4.36 3.00 -3.43
CA ASN A 97 3.84 2.44 -4.69
C ASN A 97 3.83 3.42 -5.87
N GLY A 98 4.03 4.71 -5.62
CA GLY A 98 4.15 5.76 -6.61
C GLY A 98 2.86 6.42 -7.10
N GLN A 99 1.69 5.98 -6.63
CA GLN A 99 0.40 6.58 -7.00
C GLN A 99 0.25 8.01 -6.46
N SER A 100 -0.77 8.75 -6.91
CA SER A 100 -1.15 10.05 -6.32
C SER A 100 -1.97 9.86 -5.04
N PHE A 101 -1.99 10.85 -4.17
CA PHE A 101 -2.83 10.87 -2.97
C PHE A 101 -3.58 12.20 -2.85
N GLY A 102 -4.89 12.18 -3.08
CA GLY A 102 -5.70 13.40 -3.18
C GLY A 102 -5.12 14.35 -4.23
N THR A 103 -4.83 15.60 -3.84
CA THR A 103 -4.16 16.57 -4.72
C THR A 103 -2.63 16.43 -4.78
N LEU A 104 -2.01 15.56 -3.96
CA LEU A 104 -0.56 15.34 -3.96
C LEU A 104 -0.18 14.39 -5.09
N THR A 105 0.44 14.93 -6.13
CA THR A 105 0.80 14.18 -7.34
C THR A 105 1.79 13.03 -7.04
N GLY A 106 1.54 11.90 -7.70
CA GLY A 106 2.40 10.72 -7.76
C GLY A 106 3.79 10.98 -8.36
N ASP A 107 4.70 10.03 -8.16
CA ASP A 107 6.04 9.95 -8.74
C ASP A 107 6.54 8.51 -8.57
N LYS A 108 7.71 8.16 -9.12
CA LYS A 108 8.32 6.84 -8.95
C LYS A 108 8.41 6.46 -7.47
N GLY A 109 7.78 5.34 -7.12
CA GLY A 109 7.91 4.68 -5.83
C GLY A 109 9.16 3.80 -5.75
N VAL A 110 9.17 2.85 -4.82
CA VAL A 110 10.31 1.92 -4.62
C VAL A 110 10.25 0.70 -5.55
N GLY A 111 9.18 0.57 -6.35
CA GLY A 111 8.98 -0.50 -7.34
C GLY A 111 7.87 -1.50 -6.98
N THR A 112 7.37 -1.48 -5.74
CA THR A 112 6.32 -2.37 -5.24
C THR A 112 4.93 -1.74 -5.34
N PHE A 113 3.99 -2.42 -5.99
CA PHE A 113 2.58 -2.02 -6.07
C PHE A 113 1.76 -2.61 -4.91
N GLY A 114 2.11 -2.21 -3.69
CA GLY A 114 1.45 -2.61 -2.45
C GLY A 114 0.31 -1.69 -2.02
N GLY A 115 -0.48 -2.17 -1.06
CA GLY A 115 -1.47 -1.37 -0.33
C GLY A 115 -0.86 -0.60 0.85
N SER A 116 -1.72 -0.14 1.77
CA SER A 116 -1.31 0.64 2.95
C SER A 116 -1.37 -0.12 4.28
N GLU A 117 -1.49 -1.45 4.26
CA GLU A 117 -1.63 -2.28 5.46
C GLU A 117 -0.45 -2.11 6.42
N ASP A 118 0.78 -2.33 5.95
CA ASP A 118 2.02 -2.15 6.71
C ASP A 118 2.11 -0.76 7.36
N HIS A 119 1.82 0.27 6.56
CA HIS A 119 1.83 1.66 7.00
C HIS A 119 0.79 1.92 8.09
N THR A 120 -0.42 1.38 7.90
CA THR A 120 -1.53 1.52 8.82
C THR A 120 -1.23 0.83 10.14
N ALA A 121 -0.67 -0.38 10.08
CA ALA A 121 -0.25 -1.13 11.27
C ALA A 121 0.82 -0.36 12.06
N ILE A 122 1.88 0.13 11.40
CA ILE A 122 2.96 0.86 12.07
C ILE A 122 2.46 2.15 12.72
N LEU A 123 1.63 2.93 12.02
CA LEU A 123 1.17 4.25 12.49
C LEU A 123 0.00 4.20 13.46
N SER A 124 -0.80 3.12 13.44
CA SER A 124 -2.07 3.07 14.18
C SER A 124 -2.19 1.89 15.15
N CYS A 125 -1.15 1.07 15.32
CA CYS A 125 -1.19 -0.03 16.29
C CYS A 125 -1.41 0.48 17.71
N ARG A 126 -2.03 -0.38 18.53
CA ARG A 126 -2.18 -0.16 19.97
C ARG A 126 -1.67 -1.39 20.72
N PRO A 127 -0.96 -1.20 21.85
CA PRO A 127 -0.50 -2.32 22.66
C PRO A 127 -1.64 -3.29 23.01
N GLY A 128 -1.42 -4.59 22.77
CA GLY A 128 -2.35 -5.66 23.14
C GLY A 128 -3.66 -5.71 22.34
N ARG A 129 -3.74 -5.07 21.16
CA ARG A 129 -4.94 -5.07 20.31
C ARG A 129 -4.62 -5.58 18.91
N LEU A 130 -5.51 -6.40 18.35
CA LEU A 130 -5.62 -6.57 16.90
C LEU A 130 -6.61 -5.53 16.38
N SER A 131 -6.33 -4.97 15.21
CA SER A 131 -7.15 -3.94 14.60
C SER A 131 -7.60 -4.39 13.22
N GLN A 132 -8.89 -4.20 12.93
CA GLN A 132 -9.45 -4.38 11.60
C GLN A 132 -9.60 -3.02 10.92
N TYR A 133 -9.15 -2.95 9.67
CA TYR A 133 -9.24 -1.78 8.82
C TYR A 133 -9.83 -2.14 7.46
N SER A 134 -10.57 -1.22 6.86
CA SER A 134 -10.83 -1.22 5.43
C SER A 134 -9.84 -0.31 4.71
N PHE A 135 -9.63 -0.55 3.42
CA PHE A 135 -8.66 0.16 2.60
C PHE A 135 -9.31 0.82 1.38
N CYS A 136 -8.63 1.82 0.81
CA CYS A 136 -9.11 2.64 -0.31
C CYS A 136 -10.47 3.33 -0.05
N PRO A 137 -10.57 4.23 0.96
CA PRO A 137 -9.51 4.76 1.82
C PRO A 137 -9.29 3.94 3.12
N VAL A 138 -8.18 4.24 3.83
CA VAL A 138 -7.89 3.62 5.12
C VAL A 138 -8.93 4.08 6.16
N ARG A 139 -9.70 3.15 6.71
CA ARG A 139 -10.69 3.42 7.77
C ARG A 139 -10.59 2.35 8.84
N PHE A 140 -10.52 2.80 10.10
CA PHE A 140 -10.61 1.89 11.24
C PHE A 140 -12.03 1.34 11.36
N GLU A 141 -12.16 0.03 11.53
CA GLU A 141 -13.48 -0.61 11.68
C GLU A 141 -13.71 -1.04 13.13
N ARG A 142 -12.78 -1.80 13.71
CA ARG A 142 -12.89 -2.28 15.09
C ARG A 142 -11.58 -2.82 15.62
N PHE A 143 -11.53 -3.05 16.94
CA PHE A 143 -10.55 -3.93 17.55
C PHE A 143 -11.09 -5.35 17.64
N VAL A 144 -10.22 -6.32 17.39
CA VAL A 144 -10.50 -7.75 17.58
C VAL A 144 -9.71 -8.21 18.81
N ASN A 145 -10.36 -8.93 19.72
CA ASN A 145 -9.69 -9.48 20.89
C ASN A 145 -9.06 -10.83 20.53
N VAL A 146 -7.81 -11.02 20.93
CA VAL A 146 -7.20 -12.36 20.90
C VAL A 146 -7.88 -13.20 21.99
N PRO A 147 -8.43 -14.39 21.66
CA PRO A 147 -9.05 -15.25 22.67
C PRO A 147 -8.06 -15.61 23.78
N LYS A 148 -8.55 -15.72 25.02
CA LYS A 148 -7.71 -16.11 26.16
C LYS A 148 -7.08 -17.48 25.92
N GLY A 149 -5.82 -17.62 26.28
CA GLY A 149 -5.05 -18.87 26.09
C GLY A 149 -4.34 -18.99 24.74
N TYR A 150 -4.50 -18.00 23.84
CA TYR A 150 -3.80 -17.95 22.56
C TYR A 150 -2.68 -16.89 22.57
N VAL A 151 -1.63 -17.17 21.82
CA VAL A 151 -0.50 -16.27 21.58
C VAL A 151 -0.12 -16.33 20.10
N PHE A 152 0.36 -15.21 19.54
CA PHE A 152 1.01 -15.21 18.23
C PHE A 152 2.49 -15.50 18.42
N ALA A 153 2.97 -16.58 17.79
CA ALA A 153 4.40 -16.88 17.69
C ALA A 153 4.86 -16.55 16.26
N ILE A 154 5.89 -15.72 16.14
CA ILE A 154 6.51 -15.36 14.86
C ILE A 154 7.77 -16.21 14.70
N ALA A 155 7.84 -17.02 13.65
CA ALA A 155 9.00 -17.82 13.30
C ALA A 155 9.53 -17.39 11.92
N PHE A 156 10.81 -17.02 11.86
CA PHE A 156 11.47 -16.70 10.60
C PHE A 156 11.97 -17.98 9.93
N SER A 157 11.61 -18.21 8.67
CA SER A 157 11.96 -19.42 7.92
C SER A 157 13.43 -19.50 7.53
N GLY A 158 14.21 -18.43 7.70
CA GLY A 158 15.58 -18.32 7.19
C GLY A 158 15.66 -18.01 5.69
N VAL A 159 14.53 -17.97 4.98
CA VAL A 159 14.49 -17.66 3.54
C VAL A 159 14.36 -16.15 3.34
N VAL A 160 15.27 -15.58 2.56
CA VAL A 160 15.26 -14.16 2.19
C VAL A 160 14.12 -13.89 1.23
N ALA A 161 13.12 -13.14 1.67
CA ALA A 161 12.05 -12.61 0.84
C ALA A 161 12.51 -11.32 0.16
N ALA A 162 13.41 -11.45 -0.81
CA ALA A 162 13.86 -10.32 -1.61
C ALA A 162 12.67 -9.68 -2.35
N LYS A 163 12.48 -8.37 -2.20
CA LYS A 163 11.46 -7.59 -2.94
C LYS A 163 12.03 -7.06 -4.28
N THR A 164 12.91 -7.81 -4.92
CA THR A 164 13.61 -7.42 -6.16
C THR A 164 13.51 -8.52 -7.21
N GLY A 165 13.69 -8.15 -8.49
CA GLY A 165 13.66 -9.11 -9.61
C GLY A 165 12.34 -9.88 -9.74
N GLU A 166 12.41 -11.19 -9.99
CA GLU A 166 11.22 -12.05 -10.19
C GLU A 166 10.24 -12.05 -9.01
N ALA A 167 10.74 -11.87 -7.79
CA ALA A 167 9.90 -11.81 -6.59
C ALA A 167 9.05 -10.53 -6.57
N LEU A 168 9.60 -9.42 -7.09
CA LEU A 168 8.87 -8.16 -7.27
C LEU A 168 7.77 -8.30 -8.34
N GLU A 169 8.07 -8.98 -9.44
CA GLU A 169 7.08 -9.25 -10.49
C GLU A 169 5.92 -10.10 -9.96
N LYS A 170 6.22 -11.18 -9.23
CA LYS A 170 5.18 -12.02 -8.59
C LYS A 170 4.34 -11.23 -7.59
N TYR A 171 4.95 -10.34 -6.79
CA TYR A 171 4.24 -9.47 -5.87
C TYR A 171 3.29 -8.52 -6.62
N ASN A 172 3.83 -7.78 -7.60
CA ASN A 172 3.08 -6.80 -8.38
C ASN A 172 1.98 -7.45 -9.23
N ARG A 173 2.16 -8.71 -9.64
CA ARG A 173 1.19 -9.48 -10.41
C ARG A 173 -0.15 -9.66 -9.67
N ALA A 174 -0.15 -9.83 -8.35
CA ALA A 174 -1.40 -9.96 -7.59
C ALA A 174 -2.24 -8.68 -7.61
N SER A 175 -1.57 -7.52 -7.51
CA SER A 175 -2.19 -6.19 -7.65
C SER A 175 -2.63 -5.93 -9.09
N GLY A 176 -1.81 -6.32 -10.07
CA GLY A 176 -2.12 -6.22 -11.50
C GLY A 176 -3.38 -7.01 -11.89
N LEU A 177 -3.52 -8.25 -11.41
CA LEU A 177 -4.72 -9.07 -11.63
C LEU A 177 -5.99 -8.41 -11.07
N ALA A 178 -5.92 -7.86 -9.86
CA ALA A 178 -7.07 -7.16 -9.26
C ALA A 178 -7.42 -5.88 -10.04
N GLY A 179 -6.41 -5.11 -10.46
CA GLY A 179 -6.58 -3.92 -11.29
C GLY A 179 -7.20 -4.22 -12.65
N ARG A 180 -6.71 -5.27 -13.35
CA ARG A 180 -7.28 -5.67 -14.64
C ARG A 180 -8.70 -6.20 -14.51
N ALA A 181 -9.02 -6.92 -13.43
CA ALA A 181 -10.39 -7.35 -13.15
C ALA A 181 -11.31 -6.14 -12.96
N ALA A 182 -10.93 -5.15 -12.15
CA ALA A 182 -11.70 -3.91 -12.02
C ALA A 182 -11.82 -3.14 -13.35
N GLN A 183 -10.79 -3.17 -14.19
CA GLN A 183 -10.85 -2.59 -15.53
C GLN A 183 -11.85 -3.31 -16.45
N ALA A 184 -11.87 -4.65 -16.44
CA ALA A 184 -12.82 -5.43 -17.24
C ALA A 184 -14.27 -5.12 -16.83
N TRP A 185 -14.52 -4.91 -15.54
CA TRP A 185 -15.81 -4.42 -15.04
C TRP A 185 -16.20 -3.07 -15.66
N ARG A 186 -15.31 -2.08 -15.63
CA ARG A 186 -15.58 -0.75 -16.20
C ARG A 186 -15.83 -0.82 -17.70
N GLU A 187 -15.03 -1.60 -18.43
CA GLU A 187 -15.18 -1.81 -19.88
C GLU A 187 -16.53 -2.44 -20.24
N ALA A 188 -16.99 -3.42 -19.46
CA ALA A 188 -18.22 -4.14 -19.75
C ALA A 188 -19.50 -3.40 -19.31
N THR A 189 -19.41 -2.53 -18.31
CA THR A 189 -20.59 -1.90 -17.68
C THR A 189 -20.69 -0.40 -17.94
N GLY A 190 -19.61 0.25 -18.40
CA GLY A 190 -19.53 1.71 -18.51
C GLY A 190 -19.43 2.44 -17.16
N ARG A 191 -19.29 1.70 -16.05
CA ARG A 191 -19.12 2.27 -14.70
C ARG A 191 -17.69 2.74 -14.46
N ASP A 192 -17.50 3.46 -13.37
CA ASP A 192 -16.23 4.09 -12.97
C ASP A 192 -15.64 3.54 -11.66
N ASP A 193 -16.16 2.40 -11.16
CA ASP A 193 -15.69 1.79 -9.91
C ASP A 193 -14.16 1.50 -9.99
N PRO A 194 -13.34 2.13 -9.12
CA PRO A 194 -11.88 2.15 -9.32
C PRO A 194 -11.20 0.82 -8.99
N HIS A 195 -11.77 0.04 -8.06
CA HIS A 195 -11.22 -1.21 -7.53
C HIS A 195 -12.31 -2.22 -7.17
N LEU A 196 -11.94 -3.48 -6.94
CA LEU A 196 -12.88 -4.57 -6.67
C LEU A 196 -13.82 -4.32 -5.48
N ALA A 197 -13.33 -3.74 -4.38
CA ALA A 197 -14.22 -3.40 -3.25
C ALA A 197 -15.32 -2.40 -3.62
N ALA A 198 -15.06 -1.45 -4.54
CA ALA A 198 -16.08 -0.53 -5.02
C ALA A 198 -17.08 -1.25 -5.92
N VAL A 199 -16.61 -2.22 -6.73
CA VAL A 199 -17.50 -3.09 -7.52
C VAL A 199 -18.46 -3.86 -6.60
N PHE A 200 -18.00 -4.45 -5.51
CA PHE A 200 -18.88 -5.17 -4.58
C PHE A 200 -19.96 -4.29 -3.97
N GLY A 201 -19.63 -3.05 -3.63
CA GLY A 201 -20.58 -2.08 -3.09
C GLY A 201 -21.49 -1.40 -4.12
N SER A 202 -21.33 -1.71 -5.42
CA SER A 202 -21.99 -0.95 -6.50
C SER A 202 -23.46 -1.30 -6.74
N SER A 203 -23.84 -2.56 -6.55
CA SER A 203 -25.22 -3.05 -6.62
C SER A 203 -25.35 -4.45 -6.00
N ALA A 204 -26.57 -4.88 -5.69
CA ALA A 204 -26.83 -6.19 -5.09
C ALA A 204 -26.44 -7.38 -6.01
N ASP A 205 -26.47 -7.17 -7.33
CA ASP A 205 -26.13 -8.16 -8.35
C ASP A 205 -24.70 -8.02 -8.89
N ALA A 206 -23.91 -7.06 -8.37
CA ALA A 206 -22.60 -6.72 -8.91
C ALA A 206 -21.64 -7.91 -8.96
N VAL A 207 -21.65 -8.77 -7.93
CA VAL A 207 -20.80 -9.96 -7.86
C VAL A 207 -21.16 -10.96 -8.97
N GLU A 208 -22.45 -11.23 -9.18
CA GLU A 208 -22.90 -12.14 -10.23
C GLU A 208 -22.63 -11.56 -11.63
N LEU A 209 -22.84 -10.25 -11.81
CA LEU A 209 -22.52 -9.58 -13.05
C LEU A 209 -21.02 -9.62 -13.32
N MET A 210 -20.18 -9.37 -12.32
CA MET A 210 -18.73 -9.41 -12.45
C MET A 210 -18.23 -10.80 -12.81
N ARG A 211 -18.82 -11.85 -12.22
CA ARG A 211 -18.61 -13.23 -12.67
C ARG A 211 -18.93 -13.40 -14.16
N LYS A 212 -20.10 -12.93 -14.62
CA LYS A 212 -20.47 -13.00 -16.06
C LYS A 212 -19.53 -12.18 -16.95
N VAL A 213 -18.99 -11.06 -16.46
CA VAL A 213 -18.00 -10.24 -17.19
C VAL A 213 -16.70 -11.02 -17.34
N LEU A 214 -16.16 -11.57 -16.24
CA LEU A 214 -14.90 -12.30 -16.24
C LEU A 214 -14.97 -13.62 -17.01
N SER A 215 -16.13 -14.29 -17.07
CA SER A 215 -16.30 -15.50 -17.88
C SER A 215 -16.35 -15.23 -19.38
N LYS A 216 -16.70 -14.01 -19.79
CA LYS A 216 -16.69 -13.53 -21.17
C LYS A 216 -15.43 -12.78 -21.55
N ALA A 217 -14.55 -12.50 -20.59
CA ALA A 217 -13.28 -11.86 -20.86
C ALA A 217 -12.50 -12.74 -21.83
N THR A 218 -12.24 -12.24 -23.03
CA THR A 218 -11.35 -12.91 -23.96
C THR A 218 -9.91 -12.70 -23.51
N ALA A 219 -9.01 -13.61 -23.89
CA ALA A 219 -7.57 -13.39 -23.78
C ALA A 219 -7.19 -12.27 -24.76
N GLY A 220 -7.50 -11.03 -24.40
CA GLY A 220 -7.38 -9.84 -25.25
C GLY A 220 -6.97 -8.65 -24.40
N GLU A 221 -5.70 -8.27 -24.57
CA GLU A 221 -5.00 -7.13 -23.95
C GLU A 221 -4.64 -7.31 -22.46
N GLY A 222 -3.51 -7.99 -22.23
CA GLY A 222 -2.80 -8.07 -20.94
C GLY A 222 -2.14 -9.43 -20.69
N ASP A 223 -1.07 -9.47 -19.89
CA ASP A 223 -0.30 -10.67 -19.51
C ASP A 223 -1.07 -11.68 -18.62
N PHE A 224 -2.41 -11.59 -18.54
CA PHE A 224 -3.24 -12.36 -17.61
C PHE A 224 -4.34 -13.13 -18.32
N THR A 225 -4.54 -14.40 -17.93
CA THR A 225 -5.63 -15.22 -18.48
C THR A 225 -6.95 -14.96 -17.75
N PRO A 226 -8.11 -15.20 -18.39
CA PRO A 226 -9.42 -15.09 -17.75
C PRO A 226 -9.53 -15.90 -16.45
N GLU A 227 -8.93 -17.10 -16.41
CA GLU A 227 -8.92 -17.94 -15.20
C GLU A 227 -8.14 -17.29 -14.06
N GLN A 228 -7.05 -16.58 -14.37
CA GLN A 228 -6.25 -15.87 -13.37
C GLN A 228 -7.01 -14.68 -12.80
N LEU A 229 -7.73 -13.93 -13.65
CA LEU A 229 -8.60 -12.83 -13.22
C LEU A 229 -9.73 -13.35 -12.33
N TRP A 230 -10.42 -14.41 -12.78
CA TRP A 230 -11.47 -15.06 -12.01
C TRP A 230 -10.99 -15.53 -10.64
N ARG A 231 -9.87 -16.26 -10.60
CA ARG A 231 -9.28 -16.74 -9.32
C ARG A 231 -8.94 -15.59 -8.39
N ARG A 232 -8.37 -14.49 -8.91
CA ARG A 232 -8.04 -13.32 -8.08
C ARG A 232 -9.30 -12.64 -7.55
N PHE A 233 -10.32 -12.48 -8.39
CA PHE A 233 -11.62 -11.93 -8.02
C PHE A 233 -12.28 -12.76 -6.92
N GLU A 234 -12.42 -14.07 -7.11
CA GLU A 234 -13.04 -14.95 -6.10
C GLU A 234 -12.24 -14.96 -4.79
N HIS A 235 -10.91 -15.00 -4.87
CA HIS A 235 -10.08 -14.91 -3.67
C HIS A 235 -10.36 -13.62 -2.88
N TYR A 236 -10.37 -12.48 -3.56
CA TYR A 236 -10.62 -11.18 -2.93
C TYR A 236 -12.04 -11.04 -2.39
N PHE A 237 -13.04 -11.57 -3.11
CA PHE A 237 -14.44 -11.61 -2.66
C PHE A 237 -14.59 -12.43 -1.39
N ARG A 238 -14.08 -13.67 -1.37
CA ARG A 238 -14.20 -14.54 -0.20
C ARG A 238 -13.47 -13.98 1.01
N GLU A 239 -12.28 -13.41 0.81
CA GLU A 239 -11.54 -12.76 1.89
C GLU A 239 -12.32 -11.58 2.49
N SER A 240 -12.81 -10.67 1.63
CA SER A 240 -13.41 -9.39 2.05
C SER A 240 -14.86 -9.52 2.52
N GLU A 241 -15.64 -10.40 1.91
CA GLU A 241 -17.10 -10.47 2.08
C GLU A 241 -17.54 -11.71 2.89
N GLU A 242 -16.71 -12.76 3.01
CA GLU A 242 -17.06 -13.98 3.76
C GLU A 242 -16.19 -14.17 5.01
N ILE A 243 -14.85 -14.20 4.84
CA ILE A 243 -13.92 -14.64 5.88
C ILE A 243 -13.71 -13.55 6.94
N ILE A 244 -13.32 -12.33 6.54
CA ILE A 244 -13.05 -11.23 7.48
C ILE A 244 -14.31 -10.84 8.26
N PRO A 245 -15.50 -10.69 7.64
CA PRO A 245 -16.73 -10.41 8.38
C PRO A 245 -17.08 -11.49 9.42
N ALA A 246 -16.86 -12.76 9.09
CA ALA A 246 -17.14 -13.89 9.98
C ALA A 246 -16.13 -14.07 11.13
N ALA A 247 -14.91 -13.55 11.00
CA ALA A 247 -13.86 -13.63 12.02
C ALA A 247 -14.10 -12.70 13.24
N GLY A 248 -15.28 -12.10 13.31
CA GLY A 248 -15.59 -10.86 13.98
C GLY A 248 -16.52 -10.88 15.16
#